data_AF-A0A5C7SWC5-F1
#
_entry.id   AF-A0A5C7SWC5-F1
#
_cell.length_a   1.000
_cell.length_b   1.000
_cell.length_c   1.000
_cell.angle_alpha   90.00
_cell.angle_beta   90.00
_cell.angle_gamma   90.00
#
_symmetry.space_group_name_H-M   'P 1'
#
loop_
_entity.id
_entity.type
_entity.pdbx_description
1 polymer ?
#
loop_
_entity_poly.entity_id
_entity_poly.type
_entity_poly.pdbx_seq_one_letter_code
_entity_poly.pdbx_strand_id
1 'polypeptide(L)'
;MTTLTLEQVSHWPLNQASDADRVFAALQSLAQQHAIPLRAPPSHPTSCCGRGCNGCVWEGFLAAAQFWREDAIAALYPAGQ
;
A
#
# COMPACT_ATOMS: atom_id res chain seq x y z
N MET A 1 8.15 -20.26 8.75
CA MET A 1 7.97 -19.28 7.67
C MET A 1 6.53 -18.79 7.79
N THR A 2 6.31 -17.59 8.32
CA THR A 2 4.96 -17.08 8.59
C THR A 2 4.35 -16.59 7.29
N THR A 3 3.34 -17.27 6.78
CA THR A 3 2.57 -16.82 5.61
C THR A 3 1.89 -15.50 5.97
N LEU A 4 2.21 -14.44 5.26
CA LEU A 4 1.54 -13.15 5.38
C LEU A 4 0.10 -13.30 4.87
N THR A 5 -0.90 -12.78 5.58
CA THR A 5 -2.31 -12.82 5.15
C THR A 5 -2.80 -11.44 4.73
N LEU A 6 -3.79 -11.38 3.83
CA LEU A 6 -4.41 -10.13 3.39
C LEU A 6 -4.93 -9.30 4.57
N GLU A 7 -5.60 -9.97 5.51
CA GLU A 7 -6.14 -9.35 6.73
C GLU A 7 -5.03 -8.79 7.64
N GLN A 8 -3.86 -9.41 7.70
CA GLN A 8 -2.77 -8.84 8.49
C GLN A 8 -2.27 -7.53 7.85
N VAL A 9 -2.18 -7.49 6.52
CA VAL A 9 -1.68 -6.31 5.78
C VAL A 9 -2.67 -5.16 5.82
N SER A 10 -3.98 -5.43 5.82
CA SER A 10 -5.01 -4.38 5.90
C SER A 10 -4.94 -3.55 7.19
N HIS A 11 -4.49 -4.17 8.28
CA HIS A 11 -4.36 -3.51 9.59
C HIS A 11 -3.00 -2.80 9.80
N TRP A 12 -2.06 -2.89 8.86
CA TRP A 12 -0.78 -2.21 9.02
C TRP A 12 -0.93 -0.69 8.95
N PRO A 13 -0.13 0.06 9.75
CA PRO A 13 -0.12 1.51 9.68
C PRO A 13 0.31 1.96 8.30
N LEU A 14 -0.15 3.14 7.87
CA LEU A 14 0.25 3.78 6.61
C LEU A 14 0.43 5.27 6.88
N ASN A 15 1.33 5.57 7.82
CA ASN A 15 1.54 6.93 8.33
C ASN A 15 2.84 7.55 7.82
N GLN A 16 3.74 6.72 7.29
CA GLN A 16 5.08 7.11 6.82
C GLN A 16 5.38 6.43 5.46
N ALA A 17 6.36 6.95 4.74
CA ALA A 17 6.81 6.36 3.47
C ALA A 17 7.24 4.89 3.60
N SER A 18 7.99 4.58 4.67
CA SER A 18 8.45 3.21 4.95
C SER A 18 7.30 2.25 5.24
N ASP A 19 6.19 2.74 5.80
CA ASP A 19 5.00 1.92 6.01
C ASP A 19 4.33 1.58 4.67
N ALA A 20 4.21 2.56 3.78
CA ALA A 20 3.66 2.37 2.45
C ALA A 20 4.48 1.36 1.63
N ASP A 21 5.81 1.46 1.66
CA ASP A 21 6.71 0.51 0.97
C ASP A 21 6.48 -0.94 1.45
N ARG A 22 6.34 -1.14 2.76
CA ARG A 22 6.05 -2.45 3.36
C ARG A 22 4.69 -2.99 2.91
N VAL A 23 3.66 -2.15 2.89
CA VAL A 23 2.32 -2.52 2.41
C VAL A 23 2.34 -2.88 0.93
N PHE A 24 3.05 -2.10 0.10
CA PHE A 24 3.16 -2.35 -1.34
C PHE A 24 3.87 -3.67 -1.64
N ALA A 25 4.99 -3.93 -0.97
CA ALA A 25 5.73 -5.18 -1.13
C ALA A 25 4.89 -6.39 -0.70
N ALA A 26 4.19 -6.26 0.43
CA ALA A 26 3.29 -7.28 0.96
C ALA A 26 2.15 -7.63 0.00
N LEU A 27 1.38 -6.63 -0.44
CA LEU A 27 0.23 -6.84 -1.32
C LEU A 27 0.65 -7.31 -2.71
N GLN A 28 1.76 -6.80 -3.26
CA GLN A 28 2.31 -7.33 -4.51
C GLN A 28 2.74 -8.80 -4.36
N SER A 29 3.37 -9.18 -3.26
CA SER A 29 3.77 -10.58 -3.02
C SER A 29 2.55 -11.49 -2.89
N LEU A 30 1.48 -11.05 -2.22
CA LEU A 30 0.21 -11.78 -2.17
C LEU A 30 -0.40 -11.91 -3.56
N ALA A 31 -0.48 -10.82 -4.30
CA ALA A 31 -1.03 -10.82 -5.64
C ALA A 31 -0.27 -11.73 -6.61
N GLN A 32 1.06 -11.75 -6.54
CA GLN A 32 1.89 -12.68 -7.31
C GLN A 32 1.60 -14.15 -6.95
N GLN A 33 1.41 -14.47 -5.68
CA GLN A 33 1.07 -15.83 -5.25
C GLN A 33 -0.29 -16.29 -5.79
N HIS A 34 -1.25 -15.36 -5.90
CA HIS A 34 -2.59 -15.63 -6.42
C HIS A 34 -2.74 -15.35 -7.93
N ALA A 35 -1.65 -14.95 -8.61
CA ALA A 35 -1.66 -14.50 -10.01
C ALA A 35 -2.70 -13.40 -10.33
N ILE A 36 -2.94 -12.50 -9.37
CA ILE A 36 -3.88 -11.39 -9.48
C ILE A 36 -3.11 -10.14 -9.97
N PRO A 37 -3.54 -9.48 -11.06
CA PRO A 37 -2.92 -8.24 -11.48
C PRO A 37 -3.35 -7.09 -10.58
N LEU A 38 -2.38 -6.38 -9.97
CA LEU A 38 -2.62 -5.14 -9.24
C LEU A 38 -2.23 -3.92 -10.08
N ARG A 39 -2.86 -2.77 -9.82
CA ARG A 39 -2.38 -1.48 -10.33
C ARG A 39 -0.95 -1.23 -9.83
N ALA A 40 -0.14 -0.52 -10.60
CA ALA A 40 1.15 -0.03 -10.12
C ALA A 40 0.98 0.84 -8.85
N PRO A 41 1.78 0.62 -7.80
CA PRO A 41 1.74 1.45 -6.60
C PRO A 41 2.17 2.90 -6.90
N PRO A 42 1.69 3.88 -6.12
CA PRO A 42 2.08 5.27 -6.29
C PRO A 42 3.59 5.44 -6.06
N SER A 43 4.23 6.28 -6.87
CA SER A 43 5.67 6.55 -6.80
C SER A 43 6.00 7.44 -5.60
N HIS A 44 7.16 7.21 -4.98
CA HIS A 44 7.65 8.10 -3.93
C HIS A 44 7.87 9.52 -4.48
N PRO A 45 7.45 10.57 -3.76
CA PRO A 45 7.76 11.93 -4.14
C PRO A 45 9.27 12.17 -4.07
N THR A 46 9.83 12.86 -5.07
CA THR A 46 11.28 13.11 -5.20
C THR A 46 11.78 14.31 -4.40
N SER A 47 10.88 15.15 -3.86
CA SER A 47 11.23 16.31 -3.03
C SER A 47 10.46 16.30 -1.73
N CYS A 48 11.17 16.17 -0.60
CA CYS A 48 10.60 16.53 0.69
C CYS A 48 10.64 18.05 0.85
N CYS A 49 9.49 18.65 1.19
CA CYS A 49 9.30 20.09 1.30
C CYS A 49 10.12 20.76 2.41
N GLY A 50 10.79 19.98 3.26
CA GLY A 50 11.59 20.43 4.41
C GLY A 50 10.79 21.10 5.54
N ARG A 51 9.51 21.40 5.31
CA ARG A 51 8.62 22.14 6.21
C ARG A 51 7.81 21.27 7.19
N GLY A 52 8.09 19.96 7.25
CA GLY A 52 7.31 18.98 8.01
C GLY A 52 6.25 18.28 7.15
N CYS A 53 5.54 17.31 7.74
CA CYS A 53 4.59 16.47 7.01
C CYS A 53 3.26 17.17 6.70
N ASN A 54 2.84 18.17 7.50
CA ASN A 54 1.61 18.93 7.26
C ASN A 54 1.76 19.84 6.04
N GLY A 55 0.97 19.60 5.00
CA GLY A 55 0.97 20.29 3.70
C GLY A 55 2.03 19.80 2.72
N CYS A 56 2.72 18.70 2.99
CA CYS A 56 3.79 18.21 2.12
C CYS A 56 3.28 17.18 1.10
N VAL A 57 3.99 17.02 -0.02
CA VAL A 57 3.71 15.99 -1.05
C VAL A 57 3.55 14.58 -0.48
N TRP A 58 4.07 14.35 0.72
CA TRP A 58 3.86 13.15 1.51
C TRP A 58 2.41 12.90 1.90
N GLU A 59 1.60 13.91 2.20
CA GLU A 59 0.16 13.69 2.47
C GLU A 59 -0.57 13.19 1.23
N GLY A 60 -0.30 13.79 0.07
CA GLY A 60 -0.85 13.34 -1.21
C GLY A 60 -0.39 11.92 -1.54
N PHE A 61 0.87 11.60 -1.29
CA PHE A 61 1.41 10.25 -1.43
C PHE A 61 0.73 9.25 -0.47
N LEU A 62 0.60 9.58 0.81
CA LEU A 62 -0.03 8.69 1.80
C LEU A 62 -1.53 8.49 1.52
N ALA A 63 -2.23 9.52 1.03
CA ALA A 63 -3.60 9.39 0.58
C ALA A 63 -3.71 8.49 -0.66
N ALA A 64 -2.82 8.65 -1.65
CA ALA A 64 -2.76 7.78 -2.82
C ALA A 64 -2.39 6.34 -2.44
N ALA A 65 -1.49 6.15 -1.47
CA ALA A 65 -1.07 4.87 -0.95
C ALA A 65 -2.21 4.15 -0.20
N GLN A 66 -3.01 4.89 0.58
CA GLN A 66 -4.24 4.36 1.19
C GLN A 66 -5.22 3.91 0.12
N PHE A 67 -5.52 4.77 -0.87
CA PHE A 67 -6.42 4.41 -1.97
C PHE A 67 -5.94 3.16 -2.73
N TRP A 68 -4.65 3.09 -3.02
CA TRP A 68 -4.05 1.93 -3.69
C TRP A 68 -4.18 0.66 -2.83
N ARG A 69 -3.97 0.76 -1.51
CA ARG A 69 -4.12 -0.37 -0.59
C ARG A 69 -5.55 -0.91 -0.62
N GLU A 70 -6.56 -0.04 -0.55
CA GLU A 70 -7.97 -0.46 -0.60
C GLU A 70 -8.30 -1.15 -1.94
N ASP A 71 -7.84 -0.60 -3.07
CA ASP A 71 -8.02 -1.19 -4.41
C ASP A 71 -7.35 -2.57 -4.51
N ALA A 72 -6.12 -2.69 -4.01
CA ALA A 72 -5.39 -3.95 -4.00
C ALA A 72 -6.01 -4.99 -3.07
N ILE A 73 -6.53 -4.57 -1.91
CA ILE A 73 -7.28 -5.47 -1.02
C ILE A 73 -8.57 -5.93 -1.70
N ALA A 74 -9.31 -5.03 -2.33
CA ALA A 74 -10.53 -5.37 -3.06
C ALA A 74 -10.26 -6.35 -4.22
N ALA A 75 -9.13 -6.20 -4.92
CA ALA A 75 -8.71 -7.14 -5.96
C ALA A 75 -8.29 -8.51 -5.42
N LEU A 76 -7.68 -8.55 -4.22
CA LEU A 76 -7.22 -9.77 -3.55
C LEU A 76 -8.33 -10.47 -2.75
N TYR A 77 -9.39 -9.76 -2.40
CA TYR A 77 -10.56 -10.32 -1.73
C TYR A 77 -11.41 -11.01 -2.80
N PRO A 78 -11.46 -12.35 -2.84
CA PRO A 78 -12.25 -13.04 -3.86
C PRO A 78 -13.72 -12.61 -3.72
N ALA A 79 -14.28 -12.05 -4.80
CA ALA A 79 -15.70 -11.77 -4.91
C ALA A 79 -16.46 -13.11 -4.91
N GLY A 80 -16.82 -13.59 -3.72
CA GLY A 80 -17.60 -14.80 -3.52
C GLY A 80 -16.94 -15.80 -2.56
N GLN A 81 -17.20 -15.62 -1.26
CA GLN A 81 -17.63 -16.78 -0.48
C GLN A 81 -19.10 -17.06 -0.80
#